data_AF-A0A645CG67-F1
#
_entry.id   AF-A0A645CG67-F1
#
_cell.length_a   1.000
_cell.length_b   1.000
_cell.length_c   1.000
_cell.angle_alpha   90.00
_cell.angle_beta   90.00
_cell.angle_gamma   90.00
#
_symmetry.space_group_name_H-M   'P 1'
#
loop_
_entity.id
_entity.type
_entity.pdbx_description
1 polymer ?
#
loop_
_entity_poly.entity_id
_entity_poly.type
_entity_poly.pdbx_seq_one_letter_code
_entity_poly.pdbx_strand_id
1 'polypeptide(L)' 'MMTPVIVEVAPMLQEITLDFSDETIGNVELTRSRRISGTREAAEAYVPRFAEDVRVNEANFFPPPVYPELELGSEVFE' A
#
# COMPACT_ATOMS: atom_id res chain seq x y z
N MET A 1 3.80 5.42 -5.68
CA MET A 1 4.30 4.16 -6.29
C MET A 1 4.65 3.15 -5.18
N MET A 2 4.53 1.83 -5.43
CA MET A 2 4.87 0.79 -4.44
C MET A 2 5.97 -0.11 -4.99
N THR A 3 7.11 -0.19 -4.30
CA THR A 3 8.25 -1.03 -4.72
C THR A 3 8.46 -2.16 -3.70
N PRO A 4 8.16 -3.43 -4.05
CA PRO A 4 8.44 -4.56 -3.18
C PRO A 4 9.90 -5.01 -3.31
N VAL A 5 10.56 -5.25 -2.19
CA VAL A 5 11.89 -5.86 -2.10
C VAL A 5 11.76 -7.19 -1.36
N ILE A 6 12.24 -8.28 -1.96
CA ILE A 6 12.20 -9.61 -1.37
C ILE A 6 13.61 -10.16 -1.24
N VAL A 7 13.99 -10.50 -0.02
CA VAL A 7 15.32 -11.03 0.33
C VAL A 7 15.16 -12.36 1.06
N GLU A 8 15.96 -13.36 0.67
CA GLU A 8 16.08 -14.59 1.44
C GLU A 8 17.01 -14.33 2.64
N VAL A 9 16.48 -14.49 3.85
CA VAL A 9 17.23 -14.22 5.10
C VAL A 9 17.65 -15.49 5.82
N ALA A 10 16.99 -16.61 5.53
CA ALA A 10 17.38 -17.95 5.94
C ALA A 10 16.75 -18.98 4.98
N PRO A 11 17.18 -20.26 4.99
CA PRO A 11 16.56 -21.29 4.16
C PRO A 11 15.05 -21.34 4.41
N MET A 12 14.25 -21.24 3.34
CA MET A 12 12.79 -21.23 3.41
C MET A 12 12.21 -20.04 4.21
N LEU A 13 12.94 -18.93 4.34
CA LEU A 13 12.49 -17.71 5.03
C LEU A 13 12.80 -16.48 4.19
N GLN A 14 11.74 -15.85 3.70
CA GLN A 14 11.80 -14.66 2.87
C GLN A 14 11.35 -13.45 3.68
N GLU A 15 12.06 -12.33 3.56
CA GLU A 15 11.65 -11.04 4.09
C GLU A 15 11.14 -10.18 2.93
N ILE A 16 9.89 -9.76 3.03
CA ILE A 16 9.25 -8.85 2.08
C ILE A 16 9.24 -7.46 2.73
N THR A 17 9.82 -6.49 2.05
CA THR A 17 9.77 -5.07 2.43
C THR A 17 8.98 -4.32 1.36
N LEU A 18 7.91 -3.65 1.76
CA LEU A 18 7.12 -2.76 0.93
C LEU A 18 7.44 -1.32 1.29
N ASP A 19 7.87 -0.56 0.29
CA ASP A 19 7.98 0.89 0.39
C ASP A 19 6.79 1.54 -0.31
N PHE A 20 6.00 2.28 0.46
CA PHE A 20 4.93 3.13 -0.03
C PHE A 20 5.45 4.56 0.00
N SER A 21 5.80 5.06 -1.17
CA SER A 21 6.15 6.45 -1.43
C SER A 21 5.13 7.00 -2.43
N ASP A 22 4.18 7.80 -1.95
CA ASP A 22 3.18 8.42 -2.82
C ASP A 22 3.17 9.95 -2.69
N GLU A 23 3.67 10.62 -3.72
CA GLU A 23 3.73 12.07 -3.82
C GLU A 23 2.34 12.69 -4.04
N THR A 24 1.36 11.92 -4.49
CA THR A 24 0.01 12.45 -4.81
C THR A 24 -0.92 12.50 -3.60
N ILE A 25 -0.66 11.67 -2.58
CA ILE A 25 -1.41 11.65 -1.32
C ILE A 25 -0.45 12.09 -0.22
N GLY A 26 -0.18 13.40 -0.14
CA GLY A 26 0.34 14.05 1.07
C GLY A 26 1.69 13.56 1.65
N ASN A 27 2.63 13.09 0.81
CA ASN A 27 3.94 12.56 1.25
C ASN A 27 3.83 11.39 2.23
N VAL A 28 3.15 10.31 1.82
CA VAL A 28 3.22 9.05 2.56
C VAL A 28 4.61 8.45 2.35
N GLU A 29 5.43 8.48 3.40
CA GLU A 29 6.68 7.73 3.52
C GLU A 29 6.44 6.57 4.52
N LEU A 30 6.05 5.41 4.01
CA LEU A 30 5.75 4.25 4.84
C LEU A 30 6.49 3.01 4.34
N THR A 31 7.46 2.56 5.12
CA THR A 31 8.14 1.29 4.89
C THR A 31 7.62 0.23 5.88
N ARG A 32 7.22 -0.93 5.36
CA ARG A 32 6.77 -2.08 6.16
C ARG A 32 7.45 -3.36 5.70
N SER A 33 7.99 -4.11 6.66
CA SER A 33 8.61 -5.41 6.40
C SER A 33 7.84 -6.53 7.09
N ARG A 34 7.80 -7.70 6.44
CA ARG A 34 7.22 -8.91 6.98
C ARG A 34 8.00 -10.13 6.53
N ARG A 35 8.23 -11.04 7.47
CA ARG A 35 8.85 -12.33 7.19
C ARG A 35 7.79 -13.37 6.89
N ILE A 36 8.03 -14.15 5.86
CA ILE A 36 7.19 -15.28 5.49
C ILE A 36 8.05 -16.53 5.31
N SER A 37 7.52 -17.67 5.72
CA SER A 37 8.14 -18.95 5.44
C SER A 37 7.74 -19.42 4.04
N GLY A 38 8.70 -19.95 3.28
CA GLY A 38 8.47 -20.50 1.95
C GLY A 38 9.54 -20.12 0.93
N THR A 39 9.21 -20.38 -0.33
CA THR A 39 10.04 -20.01 -1.48
C THR A 39 9.84 -18.54 -1.84
N ARG A 40 10.77 -18.00 -2.64
CA ARG A 40 10.65 -16.64 -3.19
C ARG A 40 9.36 -16.44 -4.00
N GLU A 41 8.95 -17.45 -4.77
CA GLU A 41 7.72 -17.40 -5.57
C GLU A 41 6.47 -17.23 -4.69
N ALA A 42 6.42 -17.93 -3.54
CA ALA A 42 5.35 -17.77 -2.57
C ALA A 42 5.35 -16.36 -1.95
N ALA A 43 6.53 -15.76 -1.77
CA ALA A 43 6.68 -14.39 -1.30
C ALA A 43 6.19 -13.37 -2.33
N GLU A 44 6.53 -13.55 -3.59
CA GLU A 44 6.07 -12.72 -4.70
C GLU A 44 4.54 -12.78 -4.85
N ALA A 45 3.96 -13.98 -4.76
CA ALA A 45 2.50 -14.16 -4.78
C ALA A 45 1.79 -13.52 -3.58
N TYR A 46 2.48 -13.35 -2.44
CA TYR A 46 1.92 -12.76 -1.23
C TYR A 46 1.99 -11.23 -1.19
N VAL A 47 2.90 -10.60 -1.95
CA VAL A 47 3.08 -9.14 -2.00
C VAL A 47 1.76 -8.36 -2.17
N PRO A 48 0.85 -8.69 -3.10
CA PRO A 48 -0.38 -7.93 -3.29
C PRO A 48 -1.28 -7.94 -2.07
N ARG A 49 -1.38 -9.10 -1.40
CA ARG A 49 -2.17 -9.26 -0.18
C ARG A 49 -1.54 -8.53 0.99
N PHE A 50 -0.22 -8.58 1.12
CA PHE A 50 0.49 -7.82 2.14
C PHE A 50 0.30 -6.30 1.95
N ALA A 51 0.27 -5.83 0.71
CA ALA A 51 0.02 -4.42 0.43
C ALA A 51 -1.40 -3.98 0.82
N GLU A 52 -2.41 -4.82 0.57
CA GLU A 52 -3.78 -4.58 1.01
C GLU A 52 -3.87 -4.55 2.54
N ASP A 53 -3.26 -5.52 3.23
CA ASP A 53 -3.20 -5.57 4.70
C ASP A 53 -2.57 -4.27 5.26
N VAL A 54 -1.48 -3.79 4.66
CA VAL A 54 -0.82 -2.54 5.12
C VAL A 54 -1.74 -1.34 4.93
N ARG A 55 -2.43 -1.21 3.79
CA ARG A 55 -3.35 -0.10 3.54
C ARG A 55 -4.55 -0.08 4.49
N VAL A 56 -5.07 -1.26 4.84
CA VAL A 56 -6.19 -1.39 5.78
C VAL A 56 -5.74 -1.08 7.22
N ASN A 57 -4.60 -1.62 7.65
CA ASN A 57 -4.11 -1.39 9.02
C ASN A 57 -3.62 0.05 9.23
N GLU A 58 -3.00 0.65 8.20
CA GLU A 58 -2.46 2.00 8.25
C GLU A 58 -3.39 3.00 7.53
N ALA A 59 -4.71 2.79 7.64
CA ALA A 59 -5.73 3.62 6.98
C ALA A 59 -5.61 5.13 7.31
N ASN A 60 -4.97 5.49 8.43
CA ASN A 60 -4.65 6.87 8.79
C ASN A 60 -3.63 7.53 7.83
N PHE A 61 -2.74 6.75 7.22
CA PHE A 61 -1.76 7.21 6.23
C PHE A 61 -2.30 7.17 4.80
N PHE A 62 -3.35 6.40 4.55
CA PHE A 62 -4.05 6.37 3.27
C PHE A 62 -5.46 6.96 3.45
N PRO A 63 -5.59 8.28 3.72
CA PRO A 63 -6.91 8.88 3.79
C PRO A 63 -7.65 8.62 2.48
N PRO A 64 -8.96 8.40 2.53
CA PRO A 64 -9.74 8.28 1.31
C PRO A 64 -9.49 9.53 0.45
N PRO A 65 -9.47 9.41 -0.88
CA PRO A 65 -9.35 10.57 -1.75
C PRO A 65 -10.41 11.58 -1.32
N VAL A 66 -9.96 12.79 -0.97
CA VAL A 66 -10.87 13.92 -0.78
C VAL A 66 -11.39 14.23 -2.17
N TYR A 67 -12.56 13.67 -2.50
CA TYR A 67 -13.30 14.19 -3.62
C TYR A 67 -13.56 15.65 -3.29
N PRO A 68 -13.15 16.63 -4.13
CA PRO A 68 -13.66 17.97 -3.98
C PRO A 68 -15.19 17.80 -3.92
N GLU A 69 -15.81 18.34 -2.88
CA GLU A 69 -17.26 18.42 -2.82
C GLU A 69 -17.67 19.03 -4.15
N LEU A 70 -18.20 18.21 -5.07
CA LEU A 70 -18.90 18.72 -6.22
C LEU A 70 -20.00 19.55 -5.56
N GLU A 71 -19.89 20.87 -5.64
CA GLU A 71 -20.94 21.79 -5.29
C GLU A 71 -22.13 21.44 -6.18
N LEU A 72 -22.91 20.44 -5.75
CA LEU A 72 -24.21 20.07 -6.26
C LEU A 72 -25.16 21.18 -5.82
N GLY A 73 -24.97 22.36 -6.42
CA GLY A 73 -25.54 23.60 -5.95
C GLY A 73 -25.79 24.57 -7.10
N SER A 74 -26.94 24.40 -7.73
CA SER A 74 -27.68 25.42 -8.51
C SER A 74 -27.33 25.60 -9.98
N GLU A 75 -27.80 24.67 -10.83
CA GLU A 75 -28.43 25.09 -12.09
C GLU A 75 -29.93 25.31 -11.81
N VAL A 76 -30.29 26.55 -11.50
CA VAL A 76 -31.65 27.03 -11.66
C VAL A 76 -31.92 27.09 -13.17
N PHE A 77 -32.77 26.19 -13.65
CA PHE A 77 -33.43 26.37 -14.95
C PHE A 77 -34.49 27.47 -14.78
N GLU A 78 -34.26 28.64 -15.39
CA GLU A 78 -35.29 29.61 -15.77
C GLU A 78 -35.58 29.50 -17.28
#